data_AF-I2CS41-F1
#
_entry.id   AF-I2CS41-F1
#
_cell.length_a   1.000
_cell.length_b   1.000
_cell.length_c   1.000
_cell.angle_alpha   90.00
_cell.angle_beta   90.00
_cell.angle_gamma   90.00
#
_symmetry.space_group_name_H-M   'P 1'
#
loop_
_entity.id
_entity.type
_entity.pdbx_description
1 polymer ?
#
loop_
_entity_poly.entity_id
_entity_poly.type
_entity_poly.pdbx_seq_one_letter_code
_entity_poly.pdbx_strand_id
1 'polypeptide(L)'
;MLNTDLHNRNIRAEKRMSLSDFYRNNKNYGKDISKGKDLPLDFLETIYRSIREHPILSFDASPEGEMTADRWRALLKEADEDEDYALMVLHGPGREGGR
;
A
#
# COMPACT_ATOMS: atom_id res chain seq x y z
N MET A 1 -2.76 -4.25 6.96
CA MET A 1 -3.08 -3.80 8.34
C MET A 1 -2.75 -2.32 8.53
N LEU A 2 -1.50 -1.88 8.32
CA LEU A 2 -1.08 -0.48 8.50
C LEU A 2 -1.97 0.53 7.74
N ASN A 3 -2.29 0.26 6.47
CA ASN A 3 -3.14 1.14 5.65
C ASN A 3 -4.48 1.45 6.33
N THR A 4 -5.18 0.42 6.79
CA THR A 4 -6.46 0.58 7.52
C THR A 4 -6.27 1.32 8.83
N ASP A 5 -5.19 1.03 9.57
CA ASP A 5 -4.91 1.68 10.85
C ASP A 5 -4.67 3.20 10.69
N LEU A 6 -3.87 3.60 9.70
CA LEU A 6 -3.54 4.99 9.45
C LEU A 6 -4.69 5.81 8.86
N HIS A 7 -5.55 5.20 8.04
CA HIS A 7 -6.52 5.93 7.22
C HIS A 7 -7.99 5.73 7.61
N ASN A 8 -8.29 4.81 8.53
CA ASN A 8 -9.65 4.65 9.04
C ASN A 8 -10.03 5.84 9.95
N ARG A 9 -11.06 6.59 9.55
CA ARG A 9 -11.59 7.76 10.29
C ARG A 9 -12.13 7.41 11.69
N ASN A 10 -12.48 6.14 11.92
CA ASN A 10 -12.97 5.67 13.23
C ASN A 10 -11.85 5.45 14.26
N ILE A 11 -10.57 5.44 13.83
CA ILE A 11 -9.43 5.29 14.72
C ILE A 11 -8.92 6.69 15.11
N ARG A 12 -8.90 6.95 16.42
CA ARG A 12 -8.35 8.18 17.00
C ARG A 12 -6.87 8.34 16.62
N ALA A 13 -6.45 9.56 16.27
CA ALA A 13 -5.10 9.82 15.76
C ALA A 13 -4.00 9.34 16.73
N GLU A 14 -4.19 9.54 18.03
CA GLU A 14 -3.29 9.11 19.11
C GLU A 14 -3.22 7.59 19.31
N LYS A 15 -4.15 6.83 18.71
CA LYS A 15 -4.17 5.36 18.74
C LYS A 15 -3.62 4.72 17.46
N ARG A 16 -3.33 5.52 16.43
CA ARG A 16 -2.74 5.01 15.19
C ARG A 16 -1.32 4.53 15.46
N MET A 17 -0.91 3.48 14.76
CA MET A 17 0.40 2.87 14.86
C MET A 17 1.47 3.89 14.49
N SER A 18 2.37 4.17 15.43
CA SER A 18 3.52 5.03 15.17
C SER A 18 4.57 4.31 14.32
N LEU A 19 5.51 5.05 13.75
CA LEU A 19 6.67 4.45 13.05
C LEU A 19 7.48 3.53 13.98
N SER A 20 7.65 3.91 15.25
CA SER A 20 8.34 3.09 16.23
C SER A 20 7.60 1.78 16.52
N ASP A 21 6.27 1.83 16.61
CA ASP A 21 5.45 0.62 16.77
C ASP A 21 5.54 -0.25 15.51
N PHE A 22 5.54 0.37 14.33
CA PHE A 22 5.70 -0.33 13.06
C PHE A 22 7.03 -1.09 12.98
N TYR A 23 8.14 -0.49 13.40
CA TYR A 23 9.42 -1.20 13.51
C TYR A 23 9.33 -2.37 14.47
N ARG A 24 8.85 -2.16 15.70
CA ARG A 24 8.75 -3.24 16.69
C ARG A 24 7.95 -4.42 16.16
N ASN A 25 6.88 -4.15 15.41
CA ASN A 25 5.96 -5.19 14.92
C ASN A 25 6.45 -5.90 13.65
N ASN A 26 7.30 -5.25 12.83
CA ASN A 26 7.62 -5.74 11.48
C ASN A 26 9.14 -5.90 11.23
N LYS A 27 10.00 -5.67 12.22
CA LYS A 27 11.46 -5.78 12.06
C LYS A 27 11.92 -7.21 11.79
N ASN A 28 11.24 -8.23 12.32
CA ASN A 28 11.66 -9.63 12.18
C ASN A 28 10.44 -10.54 12.07
N TYR A 29 10.43 -11.40 11.05
CA TYR A 29 9.35 -12.36 10.78
C TYR A 29 9.81 -13.81 10.89
N GLY A 30 10.90 -14.05 11.62
CA GLY A 30 11.43 -15.39 11.85
C GLY A 30 12.18 -15.97 10.64
N LYS A 31 12.44 -17.27 10.71
CA LYS A 31 13.31 -18.01 9.78
C LYS A 31 12.72 -18.13 8.38
N ASP A 32 11.41 -18.28 8.27
CA ASP A 32 10.78 -18.60 6.99
C ASP A 32 10.61 -17.38 6.09
N ILE A 33 10.43 -16.20 6.69
CA ILE A 33 10.15 -14.95 5.95
C ILE A 33 11.40 -14.07 5.91
N SER A 34 11.93 -13.71 7.08
CA SER A 34 13.07 -12.80 7.19
C SER A 34 14.43 -13.51 7.27
N LYS A 35 14.48 -14.83 7.01
CA LYS A 35 15.68 -15.66 7.17
C LYS A 35 16.30 -15.57 8.57
N GLY A 36 15.46 -15.28 9.57
CA GLY A 36 15.84 -15.08 10.96
C GLY A 36 16.61 -13.79 11.22
N LYS A 37 16.61 -12.84 10.29
CA LYS A 37 17.33 -11.56 10.41
C LYS A 37 16.37 -10.39 10.48
N ASP A 38 16.84 -9.33 11.13
CA ASP A 38 16.12 -8.07 11.14
C ASP A 38 16.14 -7.44 9.75
N LEU A 39 14.98 -6.94 9.31
CA LEU A 39 14.84 -6.13 8.11
C LEU A 39 15.48 -4.75 8.34
N PRO A 40 16.07 -4.14 7.30
CA PRO A 40 16.62 -2.78 7.37
C PRO A 40 15.56 -1.76 7.80
N LEU A 41 15.93 -0.82 8.67
CA LEU A 41 14.99 0.17 9.22
C LEU A 41 14.56 1.21 8.17
N ASP A 42 15.48 1.61 7.30
CA ASP A 42 15.24 2.50 6.16
C ASP A 42 14.21 1.91 5.19
N PHE A 43 14.28 0.61 4.94
CA PHE A 43 13.28 -0.10 4.14
C PHE A 43 11.89 -0.05 4.78
N LEU A 44 11.79 -0.33 6.08
CA LEU A 44 10.53 -0.25 6.81
C LEU A 44 10.01 1.20 6.90
N GLU A 45 10.90 2.17 7.05
CA GLU A 45 10.55 3.59 7.08
C GLU A 45 9.92 4.03 5.77
N THR A 46 10.54 3.63 4.66
CA THR A 46 10.08 3.95 3.32
C THR A 46 8.67 3.42 3.09
N ILE A 47 8.40 2.17 3.49
CA ILE A 47 7.06 1.57 3.39
C ILE A 47 6.05 2.33 4.25
N TYR A 48 6.40 2.63 5.50
CA TYR A 48 5.49 3.32 6.42
C TYR A 48 5.12 4.71 5.90
N ARG A 49 6.12 5.49 5.46
CA ARG A 49 5.91 6.85 4.94
C ARG A 49 5.09 6.82 3.66
N SER A 50 5.44 5.93 2.73
CA SER A 50 4.70 5.74 1.48
C SER A 50 3.22 5.43 1.76
N ILE A 51 2.91 4.47 2.63
CA ILE A 51 1.50 4.14 2.94
C ILE A 51 0.81 5.30 3.68
N ARG A 52 1.53 6.05 4.53
CA ARG A 52 0.97 7.19 5.26
C ARG A 52 0.61 8.35 4.34
N GLU A 53 1.43 8.62 3.33
CA GLU A 53 1.25 9.73 2.38
C GLU A 53 0.32 9.35 1.23
N HIS A 54 0.39 8.09 0.81
CA HIS A 54 -0.32 7.54 -0.34
C HIS A 54 -1.19 6.35 0.11
N PRO A 55 -2.43 6.59 0.57
CA PRO A 55 -3.34 5.54 1.01
C PRO A 55 -3.58 4.50 -0.09
N ILE A 56 -3.56 3.23 0.27
CA ILE A 56 -3.98 2.15 -0.62
C ILE A 56 -5.50 2.14 -0.64
N LEU A 57 -6.09 2.42 -1.80
CA LEU A 57 -7.53 2.37 -2.00
C LEU A 57 -7.99 0.91 -2.09
N SER A 58 -8.85 0.49 -1.17
CA SER A 58 -9.53 -0.79 -1.23
C SER A 58 -10.98 -0.56 -1.61
N PHE A 59 -11.38 -1.08 -2.76
CA PHE A 59 -12.79 -1.11 -3.18
C PHE A 59 -13.45 -2.32 -2.55
N ASP A 60 -14.62 -2.13 -1.96
CA ASP A 60 -15.41 -3.22 -1.44
C ASP A 60 -15.96 -4.06 -2.62
N ALA A 61 -16.18 -5.35 -2.40
CA ALA A 61 -16.83 -6.22 -3.40
C ALA A 61 -18.36 -6.03 -3.41
N SER A 62 -18.81 -4.79 -3.25
CA SER A 62 -20.21 -4.40 -3.48
C SER A 62 -20.43 -4.30 -5.00
N PRO A 63 -21.65 -4.49 -5.54
CA PRO A 63 -21.95 -4.20 -6.95
C PRO A 63 -21.58 -2.75 -7.36
N GLU A 64 -21.57 -1.83 -6.40
CA GLU A 64 -21.13 -0.42 -6.55
C GLU A 64 -19.60 -0.25 -6.40
N GLY A 65 -18.97 -1.26 -5.81
CA GLY A 65 -17.54 -1.39 -5.56
C GLY A 65 -16.79 -2.13 -6.68
N GLU A 66 -17.51 -2.71 -7.66
CA GLU A 66 -16.91 -3.31 -8.84
C GLU A 66 -16.02 -2.31 -9.57
N MET A 67 -14.82 -2.79 -9.90
CA MET A 67 -13.82 -1.97 -10.55
C MET A 67 -14.09 -1.93 -12.06
N THR A 68 -15.02 -1.06 -12.45
CA THR A 68 -15.43 -0.88 -13.85
C THR A 68 -14.34 -0.16 -14.66
N ALA A 69 -14.34 -0.34 -16.00
CA ALA A 69 -13.36 0.30 -16.88
C ALA A 69 -13.39 1.84 -16.78
N ASP A 70 -14.55 2.43 -16.56
CA ASP A 70 -14.68 3.89 -16.41
C ASP A 70 -14.15 4.37 -15.05
N ARG A 71 -14.31 3.57 -13.99
CA ARG A 71 -13.71 3.84 -12.69
C ARG A 71 -12.19 3.72 -12.73
N TRP A 72 -11.66 2.73 -13.45
CA TRP A 72 -10.21 2.63 -13.72
C TRP A 72 -9.68 3.85 -14.47
N ARG A 73 -10.40 4.33 -15.49
CA ARG A 73 -10.01 5.54 -16.24
C ARG A 73 -10.02 6.79 -15.37
N ALA A 74 -11.00 6.93 -14.48
CA ALA A 74 -11.05 8.05 -13.54
C ALA A 74 -9.86 8.03 -12.58
N LEU A 75 -9.49 6.85 -12.06
CA LEU A 75 -8.31 6.69 -11.20
C LEU A 75 -7.00 6.97 -11.94
N LEU A 76 -6.88 6.51 -13.19
CA LEU A 76 -5.69 6.82 -14.00
C LEU A 76 -5.58 8.31 -14.25
N LYS A 77 -6.69 9.01 -14.48
CA LYS A 77 -6.69 10.47 -14.65
C LYS A 77 -6.27 11.19 -13.37
N GLU A 78 -6.78 10.76 -12.22
CA GLU A 78 -6.43 11.35 -10.92
C GLU A 78 -4.97 11.06 -10.53
N ALA A 79 -4.44 9.89 -10.91
CA ALA A 79 -3.02 9.56 -10.75
C ALA A 79 -2.09 10.26 -11.76
N ASP A 80 -2.56 10.64 -12.95
CA ASP A 80 -1.79 11.40 -13.94
C ASP A 80 -1.70 12.89 -13.55
N GLU A 81 -2.65 13.37 -12.76
CA GLU A 81 -2.62 14.70 -12.12
C GLU A 81 -1.68 14.75 -10.90
N ASP A 82 -1.16 13.61 -10.44
CA ASP A 82 -0.24 13.44 -9.31
C ASP A 82 1.03 12.67 -9.77
N GLU A 83 2.02 13.39 -10.33
CA GLU A 83 3.17 12.86 -11.09
C GLU A 83 3.94 11.67 -10.44
N ASP A 84 3.87 11.51 -9.11
CA ASP A 84 4.57 10.45 -8.37
C ASP A 84 3.81 9.10 -8.33
N TYR A 85 2.50 9.05 -8.63
CA TYR A 85 1.68 7.83 -8.54
C TYR A 85 1.78 6.92 -9.77
N ALA A 86 2.11 7.47 -10.94
CA ALA A 86 2.13 6.75 -12.22
C ALA A 86 3.12 5.57 -12.25
N LEU A 87 4.20 5.63 -11.45
CA LEU A 87 5.25 4.62 -11.43
C LEU A 87 4.81 3.29 -10.76
N MET A 88 3.87 3.35 -9.81
CA MET A 88 3.44 2.18 -9.02
C MET A 88 2.42 1.28 -9.74
N VAL A 89 1.69 1.82 -10.72
CA VAL A 89 0.60 1.09 -11.41
C VAL A 89 1.10 0.23 -12.57
N LEU A 90 2.31 0.48 -13.09
CA LEU A 90 2.79 -0.11 -14.35
C LEU A 90 3.48 -1.48 -14.24
N HIS A 91 3.66 -2.05 -13.04
CA HIS A 91 4.18 -3.43 -12.91
C HIS A 91 3.04 -4.45 -12.72
N GLY A 92 2.22 -4.60 -13.76
CA GLY A 92 1.39 -5.80 -13.97
C GLY A 92 2.22 -6.90 -14.67
N PRO A 93 1.95 -8.19 -14.41
CA PRO A 93 2.71 -9.28 -15.01
C PRO A 93 2.55 -9.25 -16.53
N GLY A 94 3.69 -9.20 -17.22
CA GLY A 94 3.76 -9.25 -18.67
C GLY A 94 2.97 -10.44 -19.21
N ARG A 95 1.91 -10.17 -19.97
CA ARG A 95 1.42 -11.13 -20.95
C ARG A 95 2.46 -11.14 -22.07
N GLU A 96 3.38 -12.09 -22.01
CA GLU A 96 4.08 -12.53 -23.21
C GLU A 96 3.04 -13.09 -24.17
N GLY A 97 2.93 -12.42 -25.32
CA GLY A 97 2.25 -12.93 -26.50
C GLY A 97 3.24 -13.63 -27.43
N GLY A 98 2.70 -14.50 -28.28
CA GLY A 98 3.38 -15.12 -29.43
C GLY A 98 3.62 -16.60 -29.19
N ARG A 99 3.12 -17.52 -30.03
CA ARG A 99 2.71 -17.42 -31.42
C ARG A 99 1.72 -18.55 -31.75
#